data_AF-A0A7S2FZV9-F1
#
_entry.id   AF-A0A7S2FZV9-F1
#
_cell.length_a   1.000
_cell.length_b   1.000
_cell.length_c   1.000
_cell.angle_alpha   90.00
_cell.angle_beta   90.00
_cell.angle_gamma   90.00
#
_symmetry.space_group_name_H-M   'P 1'
#
loop_
_entity.id
_entity.type
_entity.pdbx_description
1 polymer ?
#
loop_
_entity_poly.entity_id
_entity_poly.type
_entity_poly.pdbx_seq_one_letter_code
_entity_poly.pdbx_strand_id
1 'polypeptide(L)'
;FFLVFSEYVLLCCVFGVMSKLEILRFIFGTLDTERSSFITQEVFDEMCETLMEFEKVPHSMRRVKKLFFKHSREGISGNQELFFEEFLHLMKSYEPLPYAVYRFVDKLRKANLGEEYWQNKMQTFVDARKRLRVKRI
;
A
#
# COMPACT_ATOMS: atom_id res chain seq x y z
N PHE A 1 -17.86 -14.01 -3.51
CA PHE A 1 -17.62 -12.84 -4.38
C PHE A 1 -17.13 -13.35 -5.73
N PHE A 2 -17.85 -13.07 -6.81
CA PHE A 2 -17.38 -13.34 -8.17
C PHE A 2 -17.05 -11.99 -8.82
N LEU A 3 -15.82 -11.82 -9.26
CA LEU A 3 -15.42 -10.67 -10.07
C LEU A 3 -15.91 -10.91 -11.51
N VAL A 4 -16.60 -9.94 -12.10
CA VAL A 4 -16.86 -10.00 -13.55
C VAL A 4 -15.57 -9.70 -14.32
N PHE A 5 -15.45 -10.20 -15.55
CA PHE A 5 -14.22 -10.07 -16.32
C PHE A 5 -13.75 -8.62 -16.49
N SER A 6 -14.68 -7.67 -16.63
CA SER A 6 -14.36 -6.24 -16.69
C SER A 6 -13.70 -5.71 -15.41
N GLU A 7 -14.16 -6.15 -14.23
CA GLU A 7 -13.57 -5.79 -12.93
C GLU A 7 -12.18 -6.41 -12.79
N TYR A 8 -12.01 -7.66 -13.22
CA TYR A 8 -10.69 -8.31 -13.25
C TYR A 8 -9.70 -7.55 -14.14
N VAL A 9 -10.11 -7.20 -15.36
CA VAL A 9 -9.28 -6.40 -16.28
C VAL A 9 -8.96 -5.04 -15.69
N LEU A 10 -9.93 -4.39 -15.04
CA LEU A 10 -9.72 -3.12 -14.35
C LEU A 10 -8.67 -3.25 -13.26
N LEU A 11 -8.75 -4.28 -12.39
CA LEU A 11 -7.75 -4.54 -11.35
C LEU A 11 -6.36 -4.75 -11.98
N CYS A 12 -6.27 -5.52 -13.05
CA CYS A 12 -5.01 -5.76 -13.76
C CYS A 12 -4.41 -4.45 -14.28
N CYS A 13 -5.23 -3.60 -14.90
CA CYS A 13 -4.80 -2.30 -15.40
C CYS A 13 -4.35 -1.37 -14.25
N VAL A 14 -5.14 -1.26 -13.19
CA VAL A 14 -4.87 -0.38 -12.05
C VAL A 14 -3.58 -0.78 -11.35
N PHE A 15 -3.48 -2.02 -10.86
CA PHE A 15 -2.28 -2.49 -10.17
C PHE A 15 -1.07 -2.61 -11.10
N GLY A 16 -1.28 -2.97 -12.37
CA GLY A 16 -0.25 -3.07 -13.38
C GLY A 16 0.56 -1.78 -13.52
N VAL A 17 -0.10 -0.61 -13.45
CA VAL A 17 0.54 0.72 -13.59
C VAL A 17 0.74 1.48 -12.28
N MET A 18 0.53 0.87 -11.12
CA MET A 18 0.80 1.53 -9.83
C MET A 18 2.30 1.53 -9.48
N SER A 19 2.81 2.69 -9.09
CA SER A 19 4.11 2.84 -8.42
C SER A 19 4.04 2.40 -6.95
N LYS A 20 5.20 2.20 -6.33
CA LYS A 20 5.27 1.88 -4.89
C LYS A 20 4.51 2.89 -4.02
N LEU A 21 4.58 4.19 -4.32
CA LEU A 21 3.86 5.22 -3.57
C LEU A 21 2.33 5.10 -3.72
N GLU A 22 1.85 4.82 -4.93
CA GLU A 22 0.41 4.60 -5.16
C GLU A 22 -0.09 3.32 -4.49
N ILE A 23 0.73 2.28 -4.43
CA ILE A 23 0.44 1.08 -3.64
C ILE A 23 0.33 1.42 -2.16
N LEU A 24 1.26 2.21 -1.61
CA LEU A 24 1.20 2.63 -0.20
C LEU A 24 -0.04 3.48 0.09
N ARG A 25 -0.43 4.38 -0.84
CA ARG A 25 -1.70 5.12 -0.73
C ARG A 25 -2.92 4.21 -0.76
N PHE A 26 -2.91 3.22 -1.65
CA PHE A 26 -3.96 2.22 -1.73
C PHE A 26 -4.09 1.42 -0.42
N ILE A 27 -2.97 0.95 0.15
CA ILE A 27 -2.96 0.25 1.43
C ILE A 27 -3.52 1.17 2.53
N PHE A 28 -3.02 2.40 2.63
CA PHE A 28 -3.50 3.37 3.62
C PHE A 28 -5.02 3.61 3.51
N GLY A 29 -5.53 3.87 2.30
CA GLY A 29 -6.96 4.07 2.07
C GLY A 29 -7.81 2.82 2.24
N THR A 30 -7.22 1.62 2.21
CA THR A 30 -7.91 0.36 2.53
C THR A 30 -8.04 0.16 4.04
N LEU A 31 -7.05 0.62 4.81
CA LEU A 31 -7.04 0.57 6.27
C LEU A 31 -7.93 1.65 6.88
N ASP A 32 -7.93 2.86 6.32
CA ASP A 32 -8.79 3.96 6.74
C ASP A 32 -10.22 3.81 6.19
N THR A 33 -10.94 2.79 6.68
CA THR A 33 -12.31 2.48 6.24
C THR A 33 -13.31 3.59 6.57
N GLU A 34 -13.07 4.32 7.66
CA GLU A 34 -13.92 5.43 8.11
C GLU A 34 -13.59 6.76 7.42
N ARG A 35 -12.54 6.81 6.60
CA ARG A 35 -12.04 8.03 5.91
C ARG A 35 -11.69 9.15 6.90
N SER A 36 -11.15 8.78 8.05
CA SER A 36 -10.70 9.68 9.11
C SER A 36 -9.38 10.39 8.76
N SER A 37 -8.72 9.96 7.68
CA SER A 37 -7.39 10.40 7.24
C SER A 37 -6.24 9.98 8.16
N PHE A 38 -6.49 9.04 9.08
CA PHE A 38 -5.49 8.43 9.96
C PHE A 38 -5.81 6.96 10.22
N ILE A 39 -4.80 6.22 10.65
CA ILE A 39 -4.93 4.83 11.09
C ILE A 39 -4.78 4.81 12.62
N THR A 40 -5.75 4.19 13.31
CA THR A 40 -5.67 3.99 14.76
C THR A 40 -4.80 2.78 15.09
N GLN A 41 -4.45 2.64 16.37
CA GLN A 41 -3.68 1.50 16.82
C GLN A 41 -4.43 0.17 16.61
N GLU A 42 -5.75 0.16 16.82
CA GLU A 42 -6.58 -1.04 16.67
C GLU A 42 -6.54 -1.55 15.22
N VAL A 43 -6.74 -0.66 14.25
CA VAL A 43 -6.71 -0.99 12.82
C VAL A 43 -5.31 -1.46 12.40
N PHE A 44 -4.26 -0.82 12.92
CA PHE A 44 -2.89 -1.24 12.63
C PHE A 44 -2.57 -2.62 13.21
N ASP A 45 -3.03 -2.89 14.43
CA ASP A 45 -2.84 -4.18 15.11
C ASP A 45 -3.58 -5.30 14.35
N GLU A 46 -4.82 -5.09 13.93
CA GLU A 46 -5.61 -6.03 13.12
C GLU A 46 -4.92 -6.36 11.79
N MET A 47 -4.42 -5.34 11.09
CA MET A 47 -3.64 -5.52 9.86
C MET A 47 -2.40 -6.38 10.12
N CYS A 48 -1.65 -6.09 11.18
CA CYS A 48 -0.45 -6.84 11.50
C CYS A 48 -0.80 -8.30 11.81
N GLU A 49 -1.80 -8.54 12.67
CA GLU A 49 -2.24 -9.90 13.04
C GLU A 49 -2.64 -10.71 11.82
N THR A 50 -3.46 -10.14 10.94
CA THR A 50 -3.86 -10.75 9.67
C THR A 50 -2.63 -11.07 8.80
N LEU A 51 -1.69 -10.12 8.64
CA LEU A 51 -0.50 -10.35 7.83
C LEU A 51 0.38 -11.47 8.42
N MET A 52 0.58 -11.48 9.73
CA MET A 52 1.42 -12.49 10.40
C MET A 52 0.80 -13.89 10.39
N GLU A 53 -0.53 -14.00 10.25
CA GLU A 53 -1.21 -15.28 10.08
C GLU A 53 -0.88 -15.93 8.73
N PHE A 54 -0.91 -15.15 7.64
CA PHE A 54 -0.70 -15.66 6.28
C PHE A 54 0.76 -15.61 5.82
N GLU A 55 1.60 -14.79 6.45
CA GLU A 55 2.99 -14.58 6.07
C GLU A 55 3.94 -14.73 7.26
N LYS A 56 4.97 -15.57 7.12
CA LYS A 56 6.04 -15.65 8.12
C LYS A 56 6.89 -14.39 8.07
N VAL A 57 6.59 -13.43 8.94
CA VAL A 57 7.43 -12.26 9.16
C VAL A 57 8.58 -12.57 10.13
N PRO A 58 9.79 -12.05 9.88
CA PRO A 58 10.99 -12.35 10.67
C PRO A 58 11.06 -11.64 12.03
N HIS A 59 10.03 -10.90 12.41
CA HIS A 59 10.03 -10.07 13.62
C HIS A 59 8.77 -10.27 14.44
N SER A 60 8.91 -10.20 15.77
CA SER A 60 7.77 -10.33 16.68
C SER A 60 6.81 -9.15 16.58
N MET A 61 5.52 -9.42 16.81
CA MET A 61 4.47 -8.41 16.88
C MET A 61 4.84 -7.24 17.81
N ARG A 62 5.44 -7.54 18.97
CA ARG A 62 5.92 -6.52 19.92
C ARG A 62 6.88 -5.50 19.29
N ARG A 63 7.77 -5.93 18.38
CA ARG A 63 8.71 -5.03 17.71
C ARG A 63 7.99 -4.16 16.67
N VAL A 64 6.99 -4.71 15.98
CA VAL A 64 6.18 -3.97 15.00
C VAL A 64 5.29 -2.94 15.69
N LYS A 65 4.63 -3.29 16.80
CA LYS A 65 3.84 -2.35 17.61
C LYS A 65 4.68 -1.18 18.14
N LYS A 66 5.95 -1.42 18.53
CA LYS A 66 6.86 -0.33 18.91
C LYS A 66 7.14 0.66 17.77
N LEU A 67 7.10 0.21 16.51
CA LEU A 67 7.27 1.10 15.36
C LEU A 67 6.04 1.99 15.16
N PHE A 68 4.83 1.48 15.43
CA PHE A 68 3.63 2.29 15.42
C PHE A 68 3.77 3.48 16.37
N PHE A 69 4.00 3.24 17.67
CA PHE A 69 4.18 4.31 18.67
C PHE A 69 5.33 5.27 18.39
N LYS A 70 6.37 4.80 17.67
CA LYS A 70 7.51 5.66 17.30
C LYS A 70 7.15 6.65 16.19
N HIS A 71 6.22 6.28 15.31
CA HIS A 71 5.87 7.06 14.13
C HIS A 71 4.51 7.74 14.25
N SER A 72 3.61 7.27 15.11
CA SER A 72 2.32 7.90 15.38
C SER A 72 2.47 9.20 16.16
N ARG A 73 1.41 10.01 16.13
CA ARG A 73 1.28 11.22 16.95
C ARG A 73 -0.01 11.16 17.75
N GLU A 74 -0.04 11.85 18.87
CA GLU A 74 -1.26 11.98 19.66
C GLU A 74 -2.29 12.84 18.92
N GLY A 75 -3.46 12.26 18.71
CA GLY A 75 -4.60 12.90 18.07
C GLY A 75 -5.40 13.78 19.01
N ILE A 76 -6.47 14.38 18.49
CA ILE A 76 -7.37 15.26 19.26
C ILE A 76 -8.06 14.48 20.40
N SER A 77 -8.30 13.19 20.19
CA SER A 77 -8.91 12.27 21.16
C SER A 77 -7.95 11.78 22.26
N GLY A 78 -6.67 12.13 22.19
CA GLY A 78 -5.61 11.58 23.05
C GLY A 78 -5.11 10.20 22.62
N ASN A 79 -5.70 9.61 21.58
CA ASN A 79 -5.26 8.34 21.01
C ASN A 79 -4.10 8.53 20.02
N GLN A 80 -3.31 7.49 19.81
CA GLN A 80 -2.23 7.51 18.82
C GLN A 80 -2.79 7.31 17.42
N GLU A 81 -2.56 8.30 16.56
CA GLU A 81 -3.05 8.37 15.20
C GLU A 81 -1.87 8.39 14.22
N LEU A 82 -1.95 7.55 13.18
CA LEU A 82 -0.94 7.42 12.14
C LEU A 82 -1.47 8.00 10.83
N PHE A 83 -1.06 9.21 10.48
CA PHE A 83 -1.43 9.86 9.22
C PHE A 83 -0.55 9.37 8.07
N PHE A 84 -0.87 9.76 6.84
CA PHE A 84 -0.25 9.17 5.65
C PHE A 84 1.28 9.37 5.59
N GLU A 85 1.81 10.53 5.97
CA GLU A 85 3.26 10.78 5.95
C GLU A 85 4.00 9.90 6.97
N GLU A 86 3.46 9.80 8.18
CA GLU A 86 3.96 8.94 9.24
C GLU A 86 3.87 7.45 8.84
N PHE A 87 2.78 7.07 8.18
CA PHE A 87 2.61 5.74 7.60
C PHE A 87 3.68 5.44 6.56
N LEU A 88 4.01 6.39 5.66
CA LEU A 88 5.11 6.22 4.71
C LEU A 88 6.45 5.98 5.42
N HIS A 89 6.71 6.69 6.50
CA HIS A 89 7.92 6.49 7.31
C HIS A 89 7.95 5.11 7.97
N LEU A 90 6.81 4.65 8.51
CA LEU A 90 6.67 3.32 9.10
C LEU A 90 6.91 2.23 8.05
N MET A 91 6.26 2.33 6.89
CA MET A 91 6.38 1.35 5.79
C MET A 91 7.79 1.28 5.20
N LYS A 92 8.52 2.40 5.20
CA LYS A 92 9.95 2.43 4.84
C LYS A 92 10.84 1.81 5.92
N SER A 93 10.51 2.05 7.19
CA SER A 93 11.28 1.52 8.33
C SER A 93 11.07 0.01 8.53
N TYR A 94 9.97 -0.53 8.00
CA TYR A 94 9.63 -1.94 8.06
C TYR A 94 9.04 -2.40 6.72
N GLU A 95 9.93 -2.60 5.76
CA GLU A 95 9.59 -3.07 4.40
C GLU A 95 8.81 -4.40 4.34
N PRO A 96 8.90 -5.34 5.31
CA PRO A 96 8.11 -6.57 5.24
C PRO A 96 6.59 -6.35 5.24
N LEU A 97 6.07 -5.26 5.84
CA LEU A 97 4.63 -4.95 5.85
C LEU A 97 4.08 -4.72 4.43
N PRO A 98 4.60 -3.76 3.62
CA PRO A 98 4.12 -3.55 2.26
C PRO A 98 4.60 -4.61 1.27
N TYR A 99 5.60 -5.42 1.63
CA TYR A 99 6.23 -6.36 0.70
C TYR A 99 5.26 -7.44 0.18
N ALA A 100 4.31 -7.89 0.99
CA ALA A 100 3.30 -8.85 0.53
C ALA A 100 2.48 -8.30 -0.66
N VAL A 101 2.09 -7.02 -0.59
CA VAL A 101 1.35 -6.34 -1.66
C VAL A 101 2.24 -6.10 -2.87
N TYR A 102 3.52 -5.72 -2.68
CA TYR A 102 4.46 -5.59 -3.80
C TYR A 102 4.63 -6.90 -4.57
N ARG A 103 4.81 -8.03 -3.88
CA ARG A 103 4.90 -9.34 -4.53
C ARG A 103 3.62 -9.72 -5.27
N PHE A 104 2.45 -9.38 -4.72
CA PHE A 104 1.18 -9.60 -5.39
C PHE A 104 1.13 -8.84 -6.72
N VAL A 105 1.44 -7.54 -6.70
CA VAL A 105 1.46 -6.70 -7.91
C VAL A 105 2.46 -7.23 -8.94
N ASP A 106 3.64 -7.65 -8.51
CA ASP A 106 4.66 -8.21 -9.41
C ASP A 106 4.22 -9.54 -10.04
N LYS A 107 3.58 -10.43 -9.27
CA LYS A 107 2.98 -11.67 -9.80
C LYS A 107 1.85 -11.37 -10.78
N LEU A 108 0.99 -10.40 -10.47
CA LEU A 108 -0.09 -9.96 -11.35
C LEU A 108 0.46 -9.44 -12.67
N ARG A 109 1.54 -8.65 -12.65
CA ARG A 109 2.21 -8.17 -13.88
C ARG A 109 2.73 -9.33 -14.73
N LYS A 110 3.45 -10.27 -14.11
CA LYS A 110 4.08 -11.42 -14.77
C LYS A 110 3.06 -12.38 -15.38
N ALA A 111 1.96 -12.66 -14.67
CA ALA A 111 0.97 -13.64 -15.09
C ALA A 111 0.03 -13.16 -16.23
N ASN A 112 -0.09 -11.85 -16.43
CA ASN A 112 -1.02 -11.29 -17.40
C ASN A 112 -0.34 -10.95 -18.74
N LEU A 113 0.20 -9.73 -18.86
CA LEU A 113 0.78 -9.22 -20.11
C LEU A 113 2.31 -9.22 -20.11
N GLY A 114 2.93 -9.75 -19.05
CA GLY A 114 4.38 -9.78 -18.88
C GLY A 114 4.94 -8.47 -18.34
N GLU A 115 6.07 -8.57 -17.63
CA GLU A 115 6.68 -7.44 -16.93
C GLU A 115 7.10 -6.30 -17.88
N GLU A 116 7.66 -6.66 -19.04
CA GLU A 116 8.10 -5.70 -20.06
C GLU A 116 6.95 -4.83 -20.58
N TYR A 117 5.78 -5.42 -20.84
CA TYR A 117 4.60 -4.67 -21.27
C TYR A 117 4.20 -3.61 -20.25
N TRP A 118 4.15 -3.97 -18.97
CA TRP A 118 3.74 -3.06 -17.90
C TRP A 118 4.78 -1.97 -17.65
N GLN A 119 6.06 -2.29 -17.73
CA GLN A 119 7.14 -1.30 -17.66
C GLN A 119 7.04 -0.28 -18.81
N ASN A 120 6.82 -0.76 -20.04
CA ASN A 120 6.63 0.11 -21.21
C ASN A 120 5.37 1.00 -21.08
N LYS A 121 4.28 0.45 -20.56
CA LYS A 121 3.04 1.22 -20.31
C LYS A 121 3.24 2.28 -19.23
N MET A 122 3.91 1.94 -18.14
CA MET A 122 4.26 2.90 -17.08
C MET A 122 5.10 4.04 -17.65
N GLN A 123 6.12 3.72 -18.43
CA GLN A 123 7.01 4.72 -19.04
C GLN A 123 6.22 5.65 -19.98
N THR A 124 5.37 5.08 -20.84
CA THR A 124 4.48 5.84 -21.73
C THR A 124 3.58 6.80 -20.95
N PHE A 125 3.02 6.36 -19.82
CA PHE A 125 2.19 7.19 -18.95
C PHE A 125 2.98 8.34 -18.31
N VAL A 126 4.19 8.06 -17.81
CA VAL A 126 5.09 9.06 -17.24
C VAL A 126 5.45 10.12 -18.30
N ASP A 127 5.78 9.70 -19.51
CA ASP A 127 6.15 10.61 -20.60
C ASP A 127 4.97 11.45 -21.10
N ALA A 128 3.78 10.86 -21.19
CA ALA A 128 2.55 11.60 -21.48
C ALA A 128 2.30 12.69 -20.43
N ARG A 129 2.44 12.40 -19.14
CA ARG A 129 2.27 13.40 -18.07
C ARG A 129 3.31 14.52 -18.12
N LYS A 130 4.58 14.19 -18.41
CA LYS A 130 5.64 15.19 -18.59
C LYS A 130 5.29 16.15 -19.73
N ARG A 131 4.80 15.63 -20.86
CA ARG A 131 4.32 16.45 -21.99
C ARG A 131 3.17 17.36 -21.58
N LEU A 132 2.24 16.85 -20.79
CA LEU A 132 1.07 17.59 -20.30
C LEU A 132 1.37 18.53 -19.12
N ARG A 133 2.62 18.61 -18.63
CA ARG A 133 3.06 19.43 -17.49
C ARG A 133 2.27 19.21 -16.19
N VAL A 134 1.69 18.02 -16.01
CA VAL A 134 0.91 17.69 -14.81
C VAL A 134 1.86 17.21 -13.71
N LYS A 135 1.99 17.97 -12.61
CA LYS A 135 2.76 17.56 -11.43
C LYS A 135 2.17 16.29 -10.81
N ARG A 136 3.03 15.46 -10.22
CA ARG A 136 2.60 14.29 -9.43
C ARG A 136 2.26 14.79 -8.03
N ILE A 137 1.00 14.64 -7.62
CA ILE A 137 0.56 14.81 -6.23
C ILE A 137 0.97 13.56 -5.46
#